data_AF-A0A6L6LDH7-F1
#
_entry.id   AF-A0A6L6LDH7-F1
#
_cell.length_a   1.000
_cell.length_b   1.000
_cell.length_c   1.000
_cell.angle_alpha   90.00
_cell.angle_beta   90.00
_cell.angle_gamma   90.00
#
_symmetry.space_group_name_H-M   'P 1'
#
loop_
_entity.id
_entity.type
_entity.pdbx_description
1 polymer ?
#
loop_
_entity_poly.entity_id
_entity_poly.type
_entity_poly.pdbx_seq_one_letter_code
_entity_poly.pdbx_strand_id
1 'polypeptide(L)'
;MNYKVQFKAYDPVANATKVSIKQDYPYRVFEESLPNNRMGDEESTLVEAVLNLVRMELDPSGAIVALKKELDKSVDANKNAILKIQELTQENEKKDVLIQNNKALADWSVLVAVTNQDNPLDPTLYKRALELVEAAQVGKTYKQHDIFTLVDPDHTEKFSEGKRVLVQVNYDFTYNGESIKDLKGPLLQNGKLAIYNWEVPKEEKQNKPSGDLETQPVAKPES
;
A
#
# COMPACT_ATOMS: atom_id res chain seq x y z
N MET A 1 -48.89 16.36 -12.42
CA MET A 1 -48.96 17.48 -13.40
C MET A 1 -47.96 17.17 -14.49
N ASN A 2 -48.35 17.24 -15.77
CA ASN A 2 -47.49 16.87 -16.89
C ASN A 2 -46.94 18.15 -17.55
N TYR A 3 -45.84 18.67 -17.01
CA TYR A 3 -45.12 19.80 -17.60
C TYR A 3 -44.06 19.29 -18.57
N LYS A 4 -43.88 20.00 -19.69
CA LYS A 4 -42.83 19.74 -20.68
C LYS A 4 -41.97 20.99 -20.85
N VAL A 5 -40.67 20.81 -21.08
CA VAL A 5 -39.81 21.92 -21.51
C VAL A 5 -40.29 22.41 -22.87
N GLN A 6 -40.46 23.72 -23.01
CA GLN A 6 -40.79 24.38 -24.27
C GLN A 6 -39.61 25.16 -24.83
N PHE A 7 -38.76 25.67 -23.94
CA PHE A 7 -37.60 26.47 -24.30
C PHE A 7 -36.51 26.26 -23.26
N LYS A 8 -35.25 26.17 -23.72
CA LYS A 8 -34.06 26.31 -22.87
C LYS A 8 -32.96 27.07 -23.61
N ALA A 9 -32.33 28.03 -22.96
CA ALA A 9 -31.19 28.77 -23.51
C ALA A 9 -30.21 29.18 -22.40
N TYR A 10 -28.92 28.97 -22.65
CA TYR A 10 -27.87 29.42 -21.75
C TYR A 10 -27.47 30.88 -22.04
N ASP A 11 -27.50 31.70 -21.00
CA ASP A 11 -27.02 33.08 -20.96
C ASP A 11 -25.61 33.09 -20.32
N PRO A 12 -24.54 33.25 -21.13
CA PRO A 12 -23.17 33.23 -20.62
C PRO A 12 -22.81 34.47 -19.79
N VAL A 13 -23.55 35.57 -19.92
CA VAL A 13 -23.29 36.81 -19.16
C VAL A 13 -23.84 36.67 -17.74
N ALA A 14 -25.06 36.15 -17.62
CA ALA A 14 -25.67 35.86 -16.33
C ALA A 14 -25.18 34.53 -15.70
N ASN A 15 -24.43 33.71 -16.46
CA ASN A 15 -24.10 32.33 -16.13
C ASN A 15 -25.35 31.55 -15.65
N ALA A 16 -26.41 31.59 -16.46
CA ALA A 16 -27.71 31.03 -16.11
C ALA A 16 -28.40 30.43 -17.33
N THR A 17 -29.22 29.40 -17.13
CA THR A 17 -30.04 28.77 -18.16
C THR A 17 -31.49 29.20 -18.00
N LYS A 18 -32.02 29.96 -18.96
CA LYS A 18 -33.43 30.32 -19.03
C LYS A 18 -34.23 29.11 -19.51
N VAL A 19 -35.27 28.72 -18.78
CA VAL A 19 -36.11 27.57 -19.09
C VAL A 19 -37.57 27.94 -19.00
N SER A 20 -38.34 27.59 -20.04
CA SER A 20 -39.80 27.69 -20.06
C SER A 20 -40.41 26.29 -20.03
N ILE A 21 -41.39 26.08 -19.14
CA ILE A 21 -42.14 24.83 -19.04
C ILE A 21 -43.63 25.07 -19.22
N LYS A 22 -44.32 24.12 -19.83
CA LYS A 22 -45.75 24.22 -20.12
C LYS A 22 -46.50 22.96 -19.73
N GLN A 23 -47.69 23.15 -19.18
CA GLN A 23 -48.73 22.13 -19.01
C GLN A 23 -49.93 22.49 -19.87
N ASP A 24 -50.48 21.52 -20.62
CA ASP A 24 -51.59 21.77 -21.56
C ASP A 24 -52.96 21.93 -20.88
N TYR A 25 -53.24 21.19 -19.80
CA TYR A 25 -54.50 21.31 -19.05
C TYR A 25 -54.36 21.03 -17.53
N PRO A 26 -54.81 21.93 -16.64
CA PRO A 26 -55.10 23.34 -16.94
C PRO A 26 -53.87 24.02 -17.57
N TYR A 27 -54.12 24.94 -18.51
CA TYR A 27 -53.06 25.64 -19.22
C TYR A 27 -52.21 26.45 -18.24
N ARG A 28 -50.91 26.15 -18.15
CA ARG A 28 -49.93 26.85 -17.31
C ARG A 28 -48.59 26.93 -18.01
N VAL A 29 -47.93 28.07 -17.91
CA VAL A 29 -46.56 28.29 -18.38
C VAL A 29 -45.77 28.94 -17.25
N PHE A 30 -44.56 28.46 -17.02
CA PHE A 30 -43.60 29.07 -16.08
C PHE A 30 -42.28 29.28 -16.78
N GLU A 31 -41.64 30.42 -16.53
CA GLU A 31 -40.36 30.79 -17.10
C GLU A 31 -39.42 31.22 -15.99
N GLU A 32 -38.31 30.51 -15.85
CA GLU A 32 -37.33 30.77 -14.78
C GLU A 32 -35.90 30.78 -15.31
N SER A 33 -35.04 31.52 -14.62
CA SER A 33 -33.59 31.52 -14.87
C SER A 33 -32.89 30.63 -13.85
N LEU A 34 -32.50 29.42 -14.28
CA LEU A 34 -31.77 28.46 -13.45
C LEU A 34 -30.28 28.81 -13.42
N PRO A 35 -29.59 28.71 -12.27
CA PRO A 35 -28.17 29.02 -12.20
C PRO A 35 -27.33 28.02 -13.00
N ASN A 36 -26.19 28.50 -13.51
CA ASN A 36 -25.20 27.79 -14.32
C ASN A 36 -25.70 27.33 -15.69
N ASN A 37 -24.77 26.79 -16.48
CA ASN A 37 -25.08 26.09 -17.72
C ASN A 37 -25.69 24.73 -17.43
N ARG A 38 -27.00 24.58 -17.73
CA ARG A 38 -27.79 23.35 -17.55
C ARG A 38 -28.29 22.82 -18.89
N MET A 39 -27.68 23.22 -20.00
CA MET A 39 -28.12 22.79 -21.34
C MET A 39 -28.05 21.27 -21.54
N GLY A 40 -27.12 20.61 -20.82
CA GLY A 40 -26.94 19.16 -20.82
C GLY A 40 -27.86 18.39 -19.87
N ASP A 41 -28.69 19.06 -19.08
CA ASP A 41 -29.61 18.39 -18.16
C ASP A 41 -30.80 17.79 -18.90
N GLU A 42 -31.29 16.67 -18.36
CA GLU A 42 -32.53 16.02 -18.77
C GLU A 42 -33.74 16.95 -18.58
N GLU A 43 -34.72 16.87 -19.49
CA GLU A 43 -35.90 17.73 -19.45
C GLU A 43 -36.70 17.58 -18.16
N SER A 44 -36.77 16.38 -17.59
CA SER A 44 -37.43 16.12 -16.31
C SER A 44 -36.76 16.89 -15.16
N THR A 45 -35.43 16.94 -15.15
CA THR A 45 -34.64 17.70 -14.16
C THR A 45 -34.88 19.20 -14.31
N LEU A 46 -34.92 19.72 -15.54
CA LEU A 46 -35.22 21.13 -15.80
C LEU A 46 -36.66 21.49 -15.38
N VAL A 47 -37.63 20.63 -15.68
CA VAL A 47 -39.03 20.80 -15.24
C VAL A 47 -39.14 20.83 -13.73
N GLU A 48 -38.50 19.90 -13.04
CA GLU A 48 -38.51 19.86 -11.58
C GLU A 48 -37.87 21.10 -10.97
N ALA A 49 -36.74 21.57 -11.52
CA ALA A 49 -36.06 22.78 -11.06
C ALA A 49 -36.94 24.03 -11.17
N VAL A 50 -37.58 24.25 -12.33
CA VAL A 50 -38.51 25.38 -12.53
C VAL A 50 -39.70 25.29 -11.57
N LEU A 51 -40.32 24.12 -11.44
CA LEU A 51 -41.44 23.95 -10.50
C LEU A 51 -41.04 24.16 -9.04
N ASN A 52 -39.80 23.84 -8.66
CA ASN A 52 -39.31 24.08 -7.31
C ASN A 52 -39.14 25.57 -7.02
N LEU A 53 -38.64 26.37 -7.97
CA LEU A 53 -38.59 27.82 -7.83
C LEU A 53 -39.99 28.42 -7.68
N VAL A 54 -40.92 28.04 -8.56
CA VAL A 54 -42.31 28.49 -8.50
C VAL A 54 -42.97 28.13 -7.15
N ARG A 55 -42.70 26.94 -6.61
CA ARG A 55 -43.19 26.55 -5.27
C ARG A 55 -42.60 27.42 -4.16
N MET A 56 -41.30 27.73 -4.23
CA MET A 56 -40.62 28.61 -3.27
C MET A 56 -41.20 30.03 -3.28
N GLU A 57 -41.62 30.55 -4.43
CA GLU A 57 -42.24 31.87 -4.53
C GLU A 57 -43.68 31.89 -4.01
N LEU A 58 -44.46 30.84 -4.28
CA LEU A 58 -45.86 30.76 -3.88
C LEU A 58 -46.06 30.47 -2.39
N ASP A 59 -45.17 29.67 -1.79
CA ASP A 59 -45.19 29.36 -0.35
C ASP A 59 -43.76 29.33 0.21
N PRO A 60 -43.17 30.52 0.48
CA PRO A 60 -41.81 30.62 0.97
C PRO A 60 -41.64 29.95 2.34
N SER A 61 -42.65 30.03 3.21
CA SER A 61 -42.62 29.42 4.55
C SER A 61 -42.57 27.90 4.48
N GLY A 62 -43.45 27.28 3.69
CA GLY A 62 -43.45 25.83 3.47
C GLY A 62 -42.16 25.35 2.80
N ALA A 63 -41.64 26.11 1.83
CA ALA A 63 -40.39 25.79 1.17
C ALA A 63 -39.18 25.86 2.12
N ILE A 64 -39.11 26.86 3.01
CA ILE A 64 -38.06 26.94 4.05
C ILE A 64 -38.11 25.72 4.97
N VAL A 65 -39.31 25.28 5.39
CA VAL A 65 -39.47 24.08 6.23
C VAL A 65 -38.98 22.82 5.50
N ALA A 66 -39.31 22.68 4.22
CA ALA A 66 -38.84 21.54 3.41
C ALA A 66 -37.31 21.54 3.25
N LEU A 67 -36.71 22.70 2.94
CA LEU A 67 -35.26 22.85 2.84
C LEU A 67 -34.56 22.53 4.17
N LYS A 68 -35.10 22.98 5.30
CA LYS A 68 -34.56 22.65 6.63
C LYS A 68 -34.60 21.15 6.89
N LYS A 69 -35.69 20.47 6.56
CA LYS A 69 -35.79 19.01 6.71
C LYS A 69 -34.77 18.27 5.86
N GLU A 70 -34.52 18.73 4.64
CA GLU A 70 -33.51 18.11 3.77
C GLU A 70 -32.09 18.41 4.26
N LEU A 71 -31.85 19.62 4.78
CA LEU A 71 -30.60 19.99 5.43
C LEU A 71 -30.34 19.11 6.66
N ASP A 72 -31.34 18.89 7.52
CA ASP A 72 -31.21 18.05 8.72
C ASP A 72 -30.83 16.60 8.35
N LYS A 73 -31.48 16.01 7.32
CA LYS A 73 -31.08 14.69 6.81
C LYS A 73 -29.64 14.67 6.30
N SER A 74 -29.23 15.70 5.58
CA SER A 74 -27.86 15.82 5.06
C SER A 74 -26.84 15.93 6.20
N VAL A 75 -27.15 16.70 7.24
CA VAL A 75 -26.33 16.81 8.46
C VAL A 75 -26.21 15.46 9.15
N ASP A 76 -27.31 14.72 9.32
CA ASP A 76 -27.28 13.38 9.93
C ASP A 76 -26.49 12.37 9.09
N ALA A 77 -26.66 12.39 7.76
CA ALA A 77 -25.89 11.56 6.85
C ALA A 77 -24.39 11.88 6.93
N ASN A 78 -24.04 13.17 6.95
CA ASN A 78 -22.65 13.61 7.08
C ASN A 78 -22.04 13.21 8.43
N LYS A 79 -22.81 13.29 9.53
CA LYS A 79 -22.35 12.83 10.84
C LYS A 79 -22.03 11.34 10.83
N ASN A 80 -22.89 10.52 10.22
CA ASN A 80 -22.65 9.08 10.07
C ASN A 80 -21.42 8.79 9.19
N ALA A 81 -21.24 9.54 8.10
CA ALA A 81 -20.06 9.42 7.25
C ALA A 81 -18.76 9.77 7.99
N ILE A 82 -18.76 10.83 8.80
CA ILE A 82 -17.61 11.23 9.63
C ILE A 82 -17.26 10.12 10.62
N LEU A 83 -18.24 9.54 11.30
CA LEU A 83 -18.01 8.41 12.21
C LEU A 83 -17.40 7.21 11.49
N LYS A 84 -17.87 6.89 10.27
CA LYS A 84 -17.32 5.79 9.48
C LYS A 84 -15.89 6.04 9.03
N ILE A 85 -15.56 7.28 8.64
CA ILE A 85 -14.20 7.68 8.28
C ILE A 85 -13.26 7.52 9.48
N GLN A 86 -13.68 7.93 10.68
CA GLN A 86 -12.89 7.75 11.90
C GLN A 86 -12.63 6.26 12.21
N GLU A 87 -13.64 5.41 12.07
CA GLU A 87 -13.50 3.96 12.25
C GLU A 87 -12.51 3.35 11.26
N LEU A 88 -12.65 3.66 9.97
CA LEU A 88 -11.76 3.16 8.91
C LEU A 88 -10.32 3.66 9.08
N THR A 89 -10.15 4.90 9.54
CA THR A 89 -8.82 5.46 9.82
C THR A 89 -8.13 4.66 10.93
N GLN A 90 -8.83 4.39 12.03
CA GLN A 90 -8.29 3.56 13.12
C GLN A 90 -8.03 2.11 12.69
N GLU A 91 -8.87 1.55 11.83
CA GLU A 91 -8.66 0.20 11.29
C GLU A 91 -7.42 0.14 10.41
N ASN A 92 -7.20 1.16 9.57
CA ASN A 92 -6.01 1.26 8.71
C ASN A 92 -4.73 1.41 9.54
N GLU A 93 -4.73 2.26 10.57
CA GLU A 93 -3.58 2.38 11.49
C GLU A 93 -3.21 1.04 12.14
N LYS A 94 -4.22 0.26 12.57
CA LYS A 94 -3.99 -1.10 13.11
C LYS A 94 -3.44 -2.05 12.07
N LYS A 95 -3.95 -2.00 10.83
CA LYS A 95 -3.45 -2.82 9.72
C LYS A 95 -2.01 -2.46 9.36
N ASP A 96 -1.66 -1.18 9.37
CA ASP A 96 -0.29 -0.73 9.11
C ASP A 96 0.69 -1.30 10.14
N VAL A 97 0.33 -1.27 11.43
CA VAL A 97 1.14 -1.91 12.49
C VAL A 97 1.32 -3.42 12.24
N LEU A 98 0.25 -4.12 11.85
CA LEU A 98 0.33 -5.56 11.55
C LEU A 98 1.20 -5.84 10.32
N ILE A 99 1.12 -5.00 9.28
CA ILE A 99 1.96 -5.11 8.08
C ILE A 99 3.44 -4.93 8.46
N GLN A 100 3.77 -3.92 9.26
CA GLN A 100 5.14 -3.70 9.71
C GLN A 100 5.68 -4.87 10.56
N ASN A 101 4.85 -5.39 11.47
CA ASN A 101 5.24 -6.56 12.28
C ASN A 101 5.46 -7.80 11.40
N ASN A 102 4.57 -8.07 10.44
CA ASN A 102 4.72 -9.18 9.51
C ASN A 102 5.95 -9.02 8.61
N LYS A 103 6.25 -7.79 8.16
CA LYS A 103 7.48 -7.49 7.42
C LYS A 103 8.72 -7.79 8.28
N ALA A 104 8.76 -7.31 9.52
CA ALA A 104 9.87 -7.57 10.43
C ALA A 104 10.07 -9.07 10.70
N LEU A 105 8.98 -9.83 10.86
CA LEU A 105 9.05 -11.29 11.01
C LEU A 105 9.54 -11.98 9.74
N ALA A 106 9.10 -11.54 8.56
CA ALA A 106 9.55 -12.08 7.28
C ALA A 106 11.05 -11.79 7.05
N ASP A 107 11.48 -10.55 7.30
CA ASP A 107 12.87 -10.13 7.21
C ASP A 107 13.75 -10.94 8.18
N TRP A 108 13.33 -11.09 9.43
CA TRP A 108 14.01 -11.93 10.41
C TRP A 108 14.11 -13.40 9.96
N SER A 109 13.01 -13.96 9.41
CA SER A 109 13.00 -15.34 8.91
C SER A 109 13.98 -15.54 7.76
N VAL A 110 14.06 -14.58 6.83
CA VAL A 110 15.05 -14.61 5.75
C VAL A 110 16.44 -14.54 6.33
N LEU A 111 16.73 -13.58 7.23
CA LEU A 111 18.04 -13.42 7.86
C LEU A 111 18.49 -14.71 8.54
N VAL A 112 17.65 -15.34 9.37
CA VAL A 112 17.98 -16.62 10.03
C VAL A 112 18.29 -17.70 9.00
N ALA A 113 17.50 -17.82 7.94
CA ALA A 113 17.70 -18.86 6.93
C ALA A 113 18.97 -18.65 6.10
N VAL A 114 19.26 -17.41 5.69
CA VAL A 114 20.42 -17.11 4.84
C VAL A 114 21.75 -17.05 5.60
N THR A 115 21.70 -16.90 6.93
CA THR A 115 22.89 -16.86 7.80
C THR A 115 23.21 -18.22 8.44
N ASN A 116 22.37 -19.24 8.23
CA ASN A 116 22.61 -20.57 8.74
C ASN A 116 23.73 -21.26 7.95
N GLN A 117 24.93 -21.31 8.54
CA GLN A 117 26.11 -21.92 7.93
C GLN A 117 26.15 -23.45 8.10
N ASP A 118 25.45 -24.00 9.10
CA ASP A 118 25.42 -25.44 9.37
C ASP A 118 24.48 -26.16 8.41
N ASN A 119 23.38 -25.51 8.02
CA ASN A 119 22.44 -26.00 7.02
C ASN A 119 22.05 -24.88 6.05
N PRO A 120 22.93 -24.54 5.09
CA PRO A 120 22.69 -23.47 4.13
C PRO A 120 21.53 -23.82 3.21
N LEU A 121 20.78 -22.79 2.79
CA LEU A 121 19.70 -22.93 1.81
C LEU A 121 20.23 -23.49 0.48
N ASP A 122 19.39 -24.27 -0.21
CA ASP A 122 19.56 -24.54 -1.63
C ASP A 122 19.74 -23.21 -2.38
N PRO A 123 20.70 -23.11 -3.32
CA PRO A 123 21.03 -21.85 -3.98
C PRO A 123 19.81 -21.21 -4.66
N THR A 124 18.91 -22.00 -5.25
CA THR A 124 17.71 -21.44 -5.89
C THR A 124 16.69 -20.92 -4.87
N LEU A 125 16.64 -21.51 -3.67
CA LEU A 125 15.83 -21.01 -2.56
C LEU A 125 16.45 -19.76 -1.91
N TYR A 126 17.78 -19.72 -1.80
CA TYR A 126 18.51 -18.52 -1.36
C TYR A 126 18.19 -17.33 -2.26
N LYS A 127 18.27 -17.51 -3.59
CA LYS A 127 17.90 -16.50 -4.58
C LYS A 127 16.48 -15.97 -4.34
N ARG A 128 15.51 -16.88 -4.19
CA ARG A 128 14.10 -16.50 -3.93
C ARG A 128 13.94 -15.76 -2.61
N ALA A 129 14.63 -16.16 -1.55
CA ALA A 129 14.57 -15.48 -0.27
C ALA A 129 15.06 -14.02 -0.39
N LEU A 130 16.15 -13.78 -1.13
CA LEU A 130 16.65 -12.42 -1.38
C LEU A 130 15.76 -11.60 -2.34
N GLU A 131 14.94 -12.25 -3.15
CA GLU A 131 13.95 -11.56 -3.99
C GLU A 131 12.76 -11.03 -3.17
N LEU A 132 12.47 -11.62 -2.01
CA LEU A 132 11.44 -11.18 -1.07
C LEU A 132 11.88 -9.98 -0.22
N VAL A 133 13.19 -9.83 -0.01
CA VAL A 133 13.75 -8.71 0.74
C VAL A 133 13.86 -7.48 -0.15
N GLU A 134 13.56 -6.32 0.44
CA GLU A 134 13.63 -5.03 -0.22
C GLU A 134 15.03 -4.79 -0.85
N ALA A 135 15.06 -4.32 -2.10
CA ALA A 135 16.29 -3.87 -2.74
C ALA A 135 16.74 -2.52 -2.17
N ALA A 136 18.05 -2.27 -2.18
CA ALA A 136 18.60 -1.02 -1.68
C ALA A 136 18.05 0.20 -2.44
N GLN A 137 17.72 1.26 -1.70
CA GLN A 137 17.24 2.52 -2.26
C GLN A 137 18.22 3.64 -1.94
N VAL A 138 18.71 4.34 -2.97
CA VAL A 138 19.64 5.46 -2.80
C VAL A 138 18.97 6.59 -2.02
N GLY A 139 19.67 7.10 -1.00
CA GLY A 139 19.18 8.11 -0.07
C GLY A 139 18.32 7.58 1.08
N LYS A 140 17.99 6.27 1.10
CA LYS A 140 17.23 5.67 2.20
C LYS A 140 18.15 5.42 3.39
N THR A 141 17.68 5.83 4.57
CA THR A 141 18.27 5.47 5.86
C THR A 141 17.61 4.21 6.37
N TYR A 142 18.40 3.14 6.43
CA TYR A 142 18.06 1.88 7.06
C TYR A 142 18.39 1.96 8.56
N LYS A 143 17.47 1.49 9.39
CA LYS A 143 17.61 1.45 10.83
C LYS A 143 18.45 0.26 11.28
N GLN A 144 18.96 0.35 12.50
CA GLN A 144 19.57 -0.80 13.16
C GLN A 144 18.65 -2.04 13.06
N HIS A 145 19.25 -3.17 12.68
CA HIS A 145 18.65 -4.48 12.40
C HIS A 145 17.84 -4.59 11.10
N ASP A 146 17.66 -3.52 10.33
CA ASP A 146 17.10 -3.63 9.00
C ASP A 146 18.01 -4.50 8.11
N ILE A 147 17.36 -5.21 7.18
CA ILE A 147 18.03 -5.90 6.09
C ILE A 147 17.55 -5.34 4.76
N PHE A 148 18.44 -5.39 3.77
CA PHE A 148 18.11 -5.08 2.39
C PHE A 148 19.00 -5.90 1.46
N THR A 149 18.69 -5.91 0.17
CA THR A 149 19.47 -6.62 -0.84
C THR A 149 20.15 -5.68 -1.80
N LEU A 150 21.33 -6.08 -2.26
CA LEU A 150 22.07 -5.40 -3.31
C LEU A 150 22.47 -6.40 -4.37
N VAL A 151 22.41 -5.98 -5.63
CA VAL A 151 22.94 -6.77 -6.74
C VAL A 151 24.46 -6.58 -6.77
N ASP A 152 25.20 -7.68 -6.73
CA ASP A 152 26.63 -7.71 -7.02
C ASP A 152 26.84 -7.90 -8.53
N PRO A 153 27.15 -6.85 -9.30
CA PRO A 153 27.33 -6.97 -10.74
C PRO A 153 28.57 -7.81 -11.11
N ASP A 154 29.56 -7.85 -10.22
CA ASP A 154 30.81 -8.59 -10.42
C ASP A 154 30.66 -10.08 -10.11
N HIS A 155 29.56 -10.48 -9.46
CA HIS A 155 29.27 -11.88 -9.20
C HIS A 155 28.75 -12.59 -10.46
N THR A 156 29.33 -13.75 -10.73
CA THR A 156 28.88 -14.68 -11.77
C THR A 156 28.25 -15.88 -11.10
N GLU A 157 26.97 -16.11 -11.36
CA GLU A 157 26.21 -17.24 -10.79
C GLU A 157 26.87 -18.57 -11.18
N LYS A 158 27.09 -19.44 -10.19
CA LYS A 158 27.67 -20.78 -10.42
C LYS A 158 26.69 -21.92 -10.14
N PHE A 159 25.72 -21.69 -9.25
CA PHE A 159 24.76 -22.68 -8.76
C PHE A 159 23.32 -22.18 -8.85
N SER A 160 23.07 -21.10 -9.62
CA SER A 160 21.77 -20.41 -9.72
C SER A 160 21.32 -19.71 -8.43
N GLU A 161 22.29 -19.32 -7.60
CA GLU A 161 22.14 -18.59 -6.34
C GLU A 161 21.72 -17.12 -6.52
N GLY A 162 21.72 -16.62 -7.76
CA GLY A 162 21.45 -15.23 -8.05
C GLY A 162 22.67 -14.33 -7.82
N LYS A 163 22.49 -13.04 -8.13
CA LYS A 163 23.51 -12.01 -7.93
C LYS A 163 23.26 -11.12 -6.71
N ARG A 164 22.15 -11.33 -6.01
CA ARG A 164 21.84 -10.52 -4.82
C ARG A 164 22.66 -11.00 -3.64
N VAL A 165 23.06 -10.06 -2.81
CA VAL A 165 23.64 -10.31 -1.49
C VAL A 165 22.71 -9.72 -0.45
N LEU A 166 22.64 -10.33 0.73
CA LEU A 166 21.94 -9.74 1.86
C LEU A 166 22.87 -8.79 2.60
N VAL A 167 22.38 -7.60 2.92
CA VAL A 167 23.06 -6.66 3.81
C VAL A 167 22.21 -6.49 5.06
N GLN A 168 22.82 -6.71 6.22
CA GLN A 168 22.25 -6.40 7.52
C GLN A 168 22.91 -5.14 8.08
N VAL A 169 22.09 -4.26 8.63
CA VAL A 169 22.53 -3.02 9.25
C VAL A 169 22.64 -3.21 10.75
N ASN A 170 23.82 -3.00 11.33
CA ASN A 170 24.02 -3.08 12.79
C ASN A 170 23.80 -1.73 13.47
N TYR A 171 23.90 -0.63 12.73
CA TYR A 171 23.65 0.74 13.18
C TYR A 171 23.12 1.59 12.02
N ASP A 172 22.27 2.57 12.30
CA ASP A 172 21.66 3.46 11.30
C ASP A 172 22.63 3.82 10.15
N PHE A 173 22.20 3.46 8.93
CA PHE A 173 23.01 3.52 7.73
C PHE A 173 22.20 4.10 6.57
N THR A 174 22.69 5.16 5.96
CA THR A 174 22.12 5.71 4.73
C THR A 174 22.86 5.13 3.54
N TYR A 175 22.14 4.45 2.65
CA TYR A 175 22.71 3.93 1.42
C TYR A 175 22.78 5.04 0.37
N ASN A 176 23.98 5.37 -0.12
CA ASN A 176 24.22 6.44 -1.09
C ASN A 176 24.59 5.89 -2.48
N GLY A 177 24.36 4.61 -2.74
CA GLY A 177 24.74 3.97 -3.99
C GLY A 177 26.15 3.36 -3.96
N GLU A 178 26.73 3.14 -2.77
CA GLU A 178 27.99 2.43 -2.61
C GLU A 178 27.93 1.04 -3.26
N SER A 179 29.02 0.60 -3.90
CA SER A 179 29.12 -0.75 -4.44
C SER A 179 29.31 -1.79 -3.33
N ILE A 180 29.08 -3.07 -3.63
CA ILE A 180 29.38 -4.16 -2.68
C ILE A 180 30.83 -4.13 -2.20
N LYS A 181 31.77 -3.77 -3.07
CA LYS A 181 33.19 -3.65 -2.72
C LYS A 181 33.42 -2.52 -1.72
N ASP A 182 32.76 -1.37 -1.91
CA ASP A 182 32.85 -0.23 -0.99
C ASP A 182 32.27 -0.59 0.38
N LEU A 183 31.13 -1.29 0.40
CA LEU A 183 30.49 -1.74 1.64
C LEU A 183 31.31 -2.80 2.39
N LYS A 184 32.00 -3.70 1.69
CA LYS A 184 32.94 -4.68 2.29
C LYS A 184 34.20 -4.03 2.87
N GLY A 185 34.44 -2.75 2.59
CA GLY A 185 35.57 -1.96 3.08
C GLY A 185 35.43 -1.53 4.56
N PRO A 186 35.78 -0.28 4.91
CA PRO A 186 35.76 0.20 6.30
C PRO A 186 34.44 0.00 7.05
N LEU A 187 33.30 -0.03 6.33
CA LEU A 187 31.96 -0.20 6.88
C LEU A 187 31.65 -1.62 7.36
N LEU A 188 32.23 -2.63 6.72
CA LEU A 188 32.18 -4.01 7.23
C LEU A 188 33.19 -4.18 8.37
N GLN A 189 34.38 -3.58 8.22
CA GLN A 189 35.48 -3.70 9.18
C GLN A 189 35.20 -2.99 10.52
N ASN A 190 34.40 -1.92 10.50
CA ASN A 190 33.95 -1.22 11.71
C ASN A 190 32.66 -1.82 12.31
N GLY A 191 32.17 -2.94 11.75
CA GLY A 191 30.97 -3.64 12.22
C GLY A 191 29.66 -2.92 11.95
N LYS A 192 29.63 -1.85 11.13
CA LYS A 192 28.41 -1.11 10.82
C LYS A 192 27.43 -1.93 9.99
N LEU A 193 27.96 -2.77 9.10
CA LEU A 193 27.19 -3.65 8.23
C LEU A 193 27.69 -5.10 8.37
N ALA A 194 26.82 -6.05 8.07
CA ALA A 194 27.17 -7.43 7.74
C ALA A 194 26.65 -7.76 6.34
N ILE A 195 27.44 -8.47 5.55
CA ILE A 195 27.09 -8.85 4.17
C ILE A 195 27.17 -10.36 4.06
N TYR A 196 26.09 -10.97 3.60
CA TYR A 196 25.97 -12.42 3.45
C TYR A 196 25.80 -12.77 1.98
N ASN A 197 26.68 -13.63 1.50
CA ASN A 197 26.57 -14.26 0.17
C ASN A 197 26.18 -15.72 0.37
N TRP A 198 25.63 -16.34 -0.68
CA TRP A 198 25.50 -17.80 -0.67
C TRP A 198 26.89 -18.43 -0.73
N GLU A 199 27.14 -19.41 0.14
CA GLU A 199 28.39 -20.16 0.17
C GLU A 199 28.11 -21.62 -0.13
N VAL A 200 29.01 -22.25 -0.89
CA VAL A 200 28.94 -23.70 -1.14
C VAL A 200 29.07 -24.40 0.22
N PRO A 201 28.16 -25.34 0.56
CA PRO A 201 28.26 -26.09 1.81
C PRO A 201 29.65 -26.72 1.90
N LYS A 202 30.32 -26.52 3.04
CA LYS A 202 31.58 -27.23 3.30
C LYS A 202 31.26 -28.72 3.25
N GLU A 203 31.98 -29.49 2.45
CA GLU A 203 31.85 -30.95 2.46
C GLU A 203 31.90 -31.40 3.91
N GLU A 204 30.78 -31.93 4.43
CA GLU A 204 30.83 -32.67 5.67
C GLU A 204 31.91 -33.71 5.47
N LYS A 205 32.84 -33.81 6.42
CA LYS A 205 33.75 -34.95 6.52
C LYS A 205 32.86 -36.18 6.38
N GLN A 206 32.88 -36.78 5.19
CA GLN A 206 32.16 -38.01 4.91
C GLN A 206 32.45 -38.92 6.08
N ASN A 207 31.40 -39.38 6.74
CA ASN A 207 31.46 -40.36 7.80
C ASN A 207 32.56 -41.37 7.48
N LYS A 208 33.72 -41.23 8.15
CA LYS A 208 34.57 -42.39 8.38
C LYS A 208 33.63 -43.41 9.00
N PRO A 209 33.51 -44.63 8.47
CA PRO A 209 32.67 -45.64 9.09
C PRO A 209 33.09 -45.73 10.56
N SER A 210 32.12 -45.54 11.46
CA SER A 210 32.31 -45.71 12.91
C SER A 210 32.63 -47.19 13.16
N GLY A 211 33.89 -47.55 13.05
CA GLY A 211 34.32 -48.95 13.01
C GLY A 211 35.82 -49.08 13.18
N ASP A 212 36.40 -48.37 14.15
CA ASP A 212 37.65 -48.78 14.79
C ASP A 212 37.62 -48.25 16.22
N LEU A 213 36.90 -48.97 17.07
CA LEU A 213 37.21 -48.97 18.49
C LEU A 213 38.53 -49.72 18.61
N GLU A 214 39.63 -49.01 18.82
CA GLU A 214 40.88 -49.63 19.26
C GLU A 214 40.64 -50.30 20.62
N THR A 215 40.30 -51.58 20.61
CA THR A 215 40.27 -52.39 21.82
C THR A 215 41.70 -52.66 22.23
N GLN A 216 42.16 -52.03 23.31
CA GLN A 216 43.39 -52.45 23.96
C GLN A 216 43.21 -53.85 24.56
N PRO A 217 44.21 -54.75 24.43
CA PRO A 217 44.11 -56.08 25.02
C PRO A 217 44.15 -55.97 26.56
N VAL A 218 43.17 -56.57 27.23
CA VAL A 218 43.19 -56.73 28.69
C VAL A 218 44.27 -57.74 29.04
N ALA A 219 45.28 -57.32 29.81
CA ALA A 219 46.29 -58.21 30.34
C ALA A 219 45.66 -59.26 31.28
N LYS A 220 45.95 -60.54 31.02
CA LYS A 220 45.60 -61.66 31.91
C LYS A 220 46.47 -61.57 33.16
N PRO A 221 45.90 -61.70 34.38
CA PRO A 221 46.71 -61.97 35.55
C PRO A 221 47.24 -63.41 35.50
N GLU A 222 48.55 -63.57 35.60
CA GLU A 222 49.19 -64.85 35.95
C GLU A 222 48.93 -65.18 37.43
N SER A 223 48.96 -66.49 37.71
CA SER A 223 48.46 -67.21 38.89
C SER A 223 48.79 -66.66 40.27
#